data_AF-A0A285B8E9-F1
#
_entry.id   AF-A0A285B8E9-F1
#
_cell.length_a   1.000
_cell.length_b   1.000
_cell.length_c   1.000
_cell.angle_alpha   90.00
_cell.angle_beta   90.00
_cell.angle_gamma   90.00
#
_symmetry.space_group_name_H-M   'P 1'
#
loop_
_entity.id
_entity.type
_entity.pdbx_description
1 polymer ?
#
loop_
_entity_poly.entity_id
_entity_poly.type
_entity_poly.pdbx_seq_one_letter_code
_entity_poly.pdbx_strand_id
1 'polypeptide(L)'
;MSQSFSSTESYSVADVQNVMRRVTADFIMIAESTKAVDVEQVKKWAHDVELLACNGYLKHIDLTLLSDGKEIRAIRYVVNSEADGLQTSRPGGVLWPTVPAPFLRIVISYTSAYDQTARDKLKSKLKIAWSPSTADTSHSSLNSRKGRDYESNGYGIERKDFS
;
A
#
# COMPACT_ATOMS: atom_id res chain seq x y z
N MET A 1 -9.97 3.05 -25.25
CA MET A 1 -9.99 4.51 -25.00
C MET A 1 -8.92 4.82 -23.99
N SER A 2 -7.85 5.49 -24.41
CA SER A 2 -6.75 5.91 -23.54
C SER A 2 -7.09 7.27 -22.96
N GLN A 3 -7.24 7.37 -21.64
CA GLN A 3 -7.37 8.67 -20.96
C GLN A 3 -5.97 9.14 -20.59
N SER A 4 -5.46 10.14 -21.31
CA SER A 4 -4.22 10.84 -21.00
C SER A 4 -4.48 11.83 -19.86
N PHE A 5 -3.83 11.62 -18.71
CA PHE A 5 -3.68 12.66 -17.69
C PHE A 5 -2.38 13.42 -17.97
N SER A 6 -2.47 14.75 -18.08
CA SER A 6 -1.32 15.63 -18.25
C SER A 6 -0.86 16.11 -16.86
N SER A 7 0.19 15.47 -16.36
CA SER A 7 1.30 16.07 -15.64
C SER A 7 2.56 15.35 -16.11
N THR A 8 3.72 15.99 -16.01
CA THR A 8 5.02 15.62 -16.60
C THR A 8 5.63 14.32 -16.03
N GLU A 9 4.84 13.26 -15.88
CA GLU A 9 5.29 11.98 -15.34
C GLU A 9 5.68 11.06 -16.50
N SER A 10 6.92 10.56 -16.48
CA SER A 10 7.51 9.75 -17.55
C SER A 10 6.97 8.31 -17.61
N TYR A 11 6.14 7.92 -16.63
CA TYR A 11 5.67 6.56 -16.46
C TYR A 11 4.22 6.37 -16.90
N SER A 12 3.87 5.15 -17.31
CA SER A 12 2.53 4.78 -17.75
C SER A 12 1.68 4.16 -16.63
N VAL A 13 0.37 4.04 -16.86
CA VAL A 13 -0.51 3.25 -15.96
C VAL A 13 -0.03 1.80 -15.83
N ALA A 14 0.53 1.22 -16.89
CA ALA A 14 1.07 -0.14 -16.85
C ALA A 14 2.28 -0.24 -15.91
N ASP A 15 3.09 0.81 -15.82
CA ASP A 15 4.22 0.88 -14.88
C ASP A 15 3.74 0.92 -13.42
N VAL A 16 2.72 1.74 -13.14
CA VAL A 16 2.05 1.75 -11.84
C VAL A 16 1.52 0.37 -11.48
N GLN A 17 0.82 -0.30 -12.40
CA GLN A 17 0.30 -1.65 -12.20
C GLN A 17 1.41 -2.67 -11.96
N ASN A 18 2.54 -2.57 -12.66
CA ASN A 18 3.70 -3.45 -12.44
C ASN A 18 4.26 -3.31 -11.02
N VAL A 19 4.35 -2.09 -10.49
CA VAL A 19 4.74 -1.84 -9.10
C VAL A 19 3.68 -2.37 -8.14
N MET A 20 2.40 -2.10 -8.40
CA MET A 20 1.30 -2.52 -7.52
C MET A 20 1.10 -4.04 -7.44
N ARG A 21 1.44 -4.79 -8.49
CA ARG A 21 1.50 -6.26 -8.44
C ARG A 21 2.47 -6.77 -7.37
N ARG A 22 3.58 -6.07 -7.13
CA ARG A 22 4.57 -6.44 -6.12
C ARG A 22 4.08 -6.14 -4.70
N VAL A 23 3.46 -4.99 -4.50
CA VAL A 23 2.77 -4.64 -3.24
C VAL A 23 1.65 -5.65 -2.95
N THR A 24 0.90 -6.06 -3.97
CA THR A 24 -0.17 -7.07 -3.84
C THR A 24 0.38 -8.43 -3.42
N ALA A 25 1.51 -8.85 -3.99
CA ALA A 25 2.18 -10.09 -3.58
C ALA A 25 2.62 -10.03 -2.11
N ASP A 26 3.18 -8.91 -1.65
CA ASP A 26 3.51 -8.72 -0.23
C ASP A 26 2.26 -8.83 0.67
N PHE A 27 1.16 -8.16 0.29
CA PHE A 27 -0.08 -8.22 1.06
C PHE A 27 -0.59 -9.65 1.22
N ILE A 28 -0.58 -10.43 0.13
CA ILE A 28 -1.01 -11.83 0.14
C ILE A 28 -0.08 -12.66 1.05
N MET A 29 1.24 -12.50 0.94
CA MET A 29 2.19 -13.20 1.80
C MET A 29 2.00 -12.88 3.29
N ILE A 30 1.67 -11.62 3.62
CA ILE A 30 1.37 -11.21 4.99
C ILE A 30 0.07 -11.87 5.48
N ALA A 31 -0.98 -11.87 4.65
CA ALA A 31 -2.24 -12.53 4.99
C ALA A 31 -2.04 -14.03 5.24
N GLU A 32 -1.33 -14.73 4.36
CA GLU A 32 -1.07 -16.16 4.45
C GLU A 32 -0.23 -16.53 5.69
N SER A 33 0.79 -15.73 6.02
CA SER A 33 1.68 -16.00 7.16
C SER A 33 1.07 -15.65 8.51
N THR A 34 0.34 -14.54 8.60
CA THR A 34 -0.27 -14.08 9.86
C THR A 34 -1.59 -14.77 10.16
N LYS A 35 -2.33 -15.18 9.11
CA LYS A 35 -3.72 -15.67 9.20
C LYS A 35 -4.67 -14.68 9.87
N ALA A 36 -4.31 -13.40 9.88
CA ALA A 36 -5.06 -12.33 10.54
C ALA A 36 -6.26 -11.83 9.74
N VAL A 37 -6.28 -12.13 8.44
CA VAL A 37 -7.32 -11.72 7.49
C VAL A 37 -7.35 -12.68 6.31
N ASP A 38 -8.52 -12.88 5.72
CA ASP A 38 -8.66 -13.72 4.53
C ASP A 38 -7.98 -13.11 3.30
N VAL A 39 -7.39 -13.96 2.47
CA VAL A 39 -6.73 -13.56 1.22
C VAL A 39 -7.71 -12.83 0.28
N GLU A 40 -8.99 -13.19 0.27
CA GLU A 40 -10.01 -12.49 -0.54
C GLU A 40 -10.22 -11.05 -0.09
N GLN A 41 -10.21 -10.80 1.22
CA GLN A 41 -10.33 -9.46 1.78
C GLN A 41 -9.10 -8.62 1.41
N VAL A 42 -7.91 -9.22 1.45
CA VAL A 42 -6.67 -8.58 1.02
C VAL A 42 -6.65 -8.28 -0.48
N LYS A 43 -7.21 -9.15 -1.32
CA LYS A 43 -7.37 -8.87 -2.76
C LYS A 43 -8.27 -7.65 -3.01
N LYS A 44 -9.29 -7.41 -2.19
CA LYS A 44 -10.11 -6.19 -2.25
C LYS A 44 -9.31 -4.95 -1.84
N TRP A 45 -8.47 -5.06 -0.80
CA TRP A 45 -7.54 -3.98 -0.44
C TRP A 45 -6.58 -3.66 -1.59
N ALA A 46 -5.94 -4.68 -2.16
CA ALA A 46 -5.00 -4.53 -3.27
C ALA A 46 -5.66 -3.87 -4.49
N HIS A 47 -6.88 -4.29 -4.85
CA HIS A 47 -7.66 -3.67 -5.91
C HIS A 47 -7.86 -2.16 -5.69
N ASP A 48 -8.34 -1.77 -4.50
CA ASP A 48 -8.64 -0.37 -4.21
C ASP A 48 -7.37 0.49 -4.16
N VAL A 49 -6.30 -0.04 -3.58
CA VAL A 49 -5.00 0.63 -3.53
C VAL A 49 -4.41 0.79 -4.94
N GLU A 50 -4.45 -0.24 -5.79
CA GLU A 50 -3.99 -0.13 -7.18
C GLU A 50 -4.80 0.91 -7.96
N LEU A 51 -6.13 0.92 -7.78
CA LEU A 51 -7.00 1.89 -8.41
C LEU A 51 -6.66 3.32 -7.99
N LEU A 52 -6.40 3.55 -6.70
CA LEU A 52 -5.97 4.86 -6.19
C LEU A 52 -4.60 5.25 -6.75
N ALA A 53 -3.64 4.32 -6.80
CA ALA A 53 -2.32 4.55 -7.36
C ALA A 53 -2.39 4.93 -8.86
N CYS A 54 -3.16 4.19 -9.65
CA CYS A 54 -3.31 4.44 -11.09
C CYS A 54 -3.94 5.79 -11.43
N ASN A 55 -4.62 6.42 -10.46
CA ASN A 55 -5.21 7.76 -10.62
C ASN A 55 -4.38 8.85 -9.91
N GLY A 56 -3.17 8.56 -9.41
CA GLY A 56 -2.30 9.53 -8.73
C GLY A 56 -2.81 9.96 -7.33
N TYR A 57 -3.71 9.17 -6.74
CA TYR A 57 -4.38 9.50 -5.47
C TYR A 57 -3.72 8.87 -4.25
N LEU A 58 -2.81 7.94 -4.45
CA LEU A 58 -2.12 7.24 -3.36
C LEU A 58 -0.86 8.00 -2.94
N LYS A 59 -0.75 8.33 -1.64
CA LYS A 59 0.48 8.90 -1.07
C LYS A 59 1.30 7.84 -0.34
N HIS A 60 0.67 7.11 0.56
CA HIS A 60 1.28 5.94 1.17
C HIS A 60 0.22 4.98 1.72
N ILE A 61 0.64 3.74 1.96
CA ILE A 61 -0.15 2.71 2.62
C ILE A 61 0.58 2.32 3.89
N ASP A 62 -0.17 2.14 4.96
CA ASP A 62 0.33 1.63 6.22
C ASP A 62 -0.40 0.33 6.54
N LEU A 63 0.36 -0.76 6.73
CA LEU A 63 -0.17 -2.07 7.08
C LEU A 63 0.42 -2.46 8.43
N THR A 64 -0.42 -2.62 9.44
CA THR A 64 -0.01 -2.92 10.82
C THR A 64 -0.58 -4.27 11.27
N LEU A 65 0.27 -5.17 11.76
CA LEU A 65 -0.15 -6.34 12.51
C LEU A 65 -0.23 -6.01 14.00
N LEU A 66 -1.39 -6.23 14.58
CA LEU A 66 -1.62 -6.11 16.01
C LEU A 66 -1.89 -7.48 16.65
N SER A 67 -1.45 -7.62 17.90
CA SER A 67 -1.78 -8.73 18.80
C SER A 67 -2.32 -8.14 20.09
N ASP A 68 -3.56 -8.48 20.47
CA ASP A 68 -4.22 -7.93 21.65
C ASP A 68 -4.17 -6.39 21.71
N GLY A 69 -4.32 -5.73 20.55
CA GLY A 69 -4.28 -4.27 20.40
C GLY A 69 -2.88 -3.64 20.44
N LYS A 70 -1.80 -4.43 20.58
CA LYS A 70 -0.41 -3.96 20.56
C LYS A 70 0.20 -4.17 19.18
N GLU A 71 0.96 -3.19 18.70
CA GLU A 71 1.67 -3.31 17.42
C GLU A 71 2.81 -4.32 17.52
N ILE A 72 2.87 -5.25 16.57
CA ILE A 72 3.90 -6.30 16.50
C ILE A 72 4.82 -6.08 15.32
N ARG A 73 4.24 -5.73 14.17
CA ARG A 73 4.96 -5.38 12.94
C ARG A 73 4.17 -4.36 12.16
N ALA A 74 4.87 -3.54 11.40
CA ALA A 74 4.22 -2.73 10.40
C ALA A 74 5.08 -2.60 9.15
N ILE A 75 4.43 -2.26 8.05
CA ILE A 75 5.08 -1.81 6.83
C ILE A 75 4.39 -0.55 6.34
N ARG A 76 5.21 0.43 5.93
CA ARG A 76 4.76 1.56 5.14
C ARG A 76 5.26 1.48 3.72
N TYR A 77 4.36 1.59 2.76
CA TYR A 77 4.65 1.74 1.34
C TYR A 77 4.46 3.20 0.95
N VAL A 78 5.55 3.91 0.65
CA VAL A 78 5.53 5.34 0.28
C VAL A 78 5.66 5.46 -1.23
N VAL A 79 4.71 6.11 -1.89
CA VAL A 79 4.81 6.40 -3.32
C VAL A 79 5.93 7.42 -3.54
N ASN A 80 6.81 7.12 -4.49
CA ASN A 80 7.83 8.02 -4.99
C ASN A 80 7.65 8.16 -6.52
N SER A 81 7.07 9.27 -6.95
CA SER A 81 6.81 9.59 -8.36
C SER A 81 8.05 10.12 -9.10
N GLU A 82 9.15 10.36 -8.40
CA GLU A 82 10.47 10.65 -8.94
C GLU A 82 11.44 9.58 -8.41
N ALA A 83 11.27 8.33 -8.88
CA ALA A 83 11.95 7.14 -8.37
C ALA A 83 13.50 7.10 -8.56
N ASP A 84 14.16 8.26 -8.60
CA ASP A 84 15.61 8.38 -8.70
C ASP A 84 16.28 7.62 -7.55
N GLY A 85 17.08 6.61 -7.92
CA GLY A 85 17.83 5.77 -7.00
C GLY A 85 17.07 4.58 -6.39
N LEU A 86 15.81 4.33 -6.77
CA LEU A 86 15.11 3.11 -6.38
C LEU A 86 15.57 1.92 -7.23
N GLN A 87 15.80 0.77 -6.58
CA GLN A 87 16.13 -0.48 -7.26
C GLN A 87 15.03 -1.51 -7.06
N THR A 88 14.46 -1.96 -8.17
CA THR A 88 13.39 -2.96 -8.13
C THR A 88 13.84 -4.27 -7.51
N SER A 89 13.23 -4.60 -6.37
CA SER A 89 13.38 -5.86 -5.67
C SER A 89 12.25 -6.83 -6.00
N ARG A 90 12.50 -8.14 -5.86
CA ARG A 90 11.40 -9.14 -5.87
C ARG A 90 10.48 -8.90 -4.66
N PRO A 91 9.19 -9.28 -4.69
CA PRO A 91 8.33 -9.28 -3.50
C PRO A 91 8.82 -10.22 -2.40
N GLY A 92 8.49 -9.93 -1.13
CA GLY A 92 8.83 -10.76 0.02
C GLY A 92 9.62 -10.07 1.15
N GLY A 93 10.17 -10.87 2.06
CA GLY A 93 10.73 -10.36 3.33
C GLY A 93 9.65 -9.93 4.33
N VAL A 94 8.42 -10.40 4.11
CA VAL A 94 7.20 -10.00 4.83
C VAL A 94 6.46 -11.20 5.42
N LEU A 95 7.16 -12.32 5.62
CA LEU A 95 6.61 -13.46 6.38
C LEU A 95 6.56 -13.06 7.85
N TRP A 96 5.40 -12.60 8.29
CA TRP A 96 5.15 -12.11 9.63
C TRP A 96 4.73 -13.25 10.56
N PRO A 97 4.98 -13.13 11.87
CA PRO A 97 4.64 -14.19 12.81
C PRO A 97 3.12 -14.33 12.94
N THR A 98 2.66 -15.56 13.18
CA THR A 98 1.33 -15.79 13.75
C THR A 98 1.35 -15.33 15.22
N VAL A 99 0.33 -14.59 15.63
CA VAL A 99 0.22 -14.02 16.98
C VAL A 99 -1.16 -14.30 17.58
N PRO A 100 -1.31 -14.28 18.92
CA PRO A 100 -2.61 -14.35 19.57
C PRO A 100 -3.49 -13.15 19.19
N ALA A 101 -4.80 -13.39 19.07
CA ALA A 101 -5.81 -12.38 18.71
C ALA A 101 -5.33 -11.44 17.59
N PRO A 102 -4.97 -11.99 16.41
CA PRO A 102 -4.32 -11.21 15.37
C PRO A 102 -5.33 -10.26 14.73
N PHE A 103 -4.90 -9.02 14.49
CA PHE A 103 -5.67 -8.04 13.72
C PHE A 103 -4.75 -7.34 12.72
N LEU A 104 -5.08 -7.45 11.43
CA LEU A 104 -4.35 -6.76 10.37
C LEU A 104 -5.11 -5.50 9.96
N ARG A 105 -4.49 -4.34 10.22
CA ARG A 105 -5.05 -3.02 9.92
C ARG A 105 -4.36 -2.43 8.70
N ILE A 106 -5.13 -1.91 7.75
CA ILE A 106 -4.63 -1.11 6.63
C ILE A 106 -5.16 0.33 6.75
N VAL A 107 -4.26 1.30 6.62
CA VAL A 107 -4.57 2.73 6.55
C VAL A 107 -4.00 3.27 5.24
N ILE A 108 -4.80 4.04 4.51
CA ILE A 108 -4.40 4.65 3.24
C ILE A 108 -4.34 6.16 3.43
N SER A 109 -3.21 6.74 3.06
CA SER A 109 -3.05 8.18 2.97
C SER A 109 -3.07 8.61 1.51
N TYR A 110 -3.78 9.70 1.26
CA TYR A 110 -4.02 10.19 -0.09
C TYR A 110 -3.16 11.40 -0.43
N THR A 111 -2.96 11.65 -1.73
CA THR A 111 -2.47 12.93 -2.23
C THR A 111 -3.59 13.98 -2.16
N SER A 112 -3.25 15.25 -2.29
CA SER A 112 -4.24 16.33 -2.36
C SER A 112 -5.15 16.24 -3.59
N ALA A 113 -4.76 15.48 -4.61
CA ALA A 113 -5.56 15.25 -5.81
C ALA A 113 -6.80 14.36 -5.54
N TYR A 114 -6.83 13.63 -4.42
CA TYR A 114 -8.00 12.83 -4.02
C TYR A 114 -9.05 13.66 -3.25
N ASP A 115 -9.51 14.72 -3.91
CA ASP A 115 -10.55 15.62 -3.43
C ASP A 115 -11.95 14.99 -3.48
N GLN A 116 -12.99 15.77 -3.14
CA GLN A 116 -14.37 15.29 -3.14
C GLN A 116 -14.83 14.83 -4.54
N THR A 117 -14.43 15.54 -5.59
CA THR A 117 -14.79 15.19 -6.97
C THR A 117 -14.18 13.86 -7.37
N ALA A 118 -12.90 13.64 -7.04
CA ALA A 118 -12.20 12.39 -7.27
C ALA A 118 -12.83 11.22 -6.47
N ARG A 119 -13.23 11.48 -5.22
CA ARG A 119 -13.94 10.50 -4.37
C ARG A 119 -15.25 10.07 -4.99
N ASP A 120 -16.07 11.01 -5.44
CA ASP A 120 -17.37 10.72 -6.04
C ASP A 120 -17.23 9.90 -7.34
N LYS A 121 -16.21 10.22 -8.16
CA LYS A 121 -15.90 9.47 -9.40
C LYS A 121 -15.44 8.03 -9.14
N LEU A 122 -14.70 7.78 -8.05
CA LEU A 122 -14.14 6.47 -7.74
C LEU A 122 -15.03 5.61 -6.83
N LYS A 123 -15.98 6.22 -6.10
CA LYS A 123 -16.79 5.55 -5.06
C LYS A 123 -17.43 4.23 -5.52
N SER A 124 -18.02 4.21 -6.71
CA SER A 124 -18.68 3.00 -7.26
C SER A 124 -17.71 1.91 -7.73
N LYS A 125 -16.43 2.23 -7.87
CA LYS A 125 -15.39 1.31 -8.33
C LYS A 125 -14.65 0.66 -7.16
N LEU A 126 -14.63 1.30 -5.99
CA LEU A 126 -14.00 0.75 -4.78
C LEU A 126 -14.77 -0.47 -4.27
N LYS A 127 -14.03 -1.47 -3.80
CA LYS A 127 -14.58 -2.71 -3.21
C LYS A 127 -14.80 -2.59 -1.72
N ILE A 128 -14.16 -1.61 -1.07
CA ILE A 128 -14.21 -1.39 0.37
C ILE A 128 -14.86 -0.05 0.67
N ALA A 129 -15.73 -0.06 1.68
CA ALA A 129 -16.26 1.15 2.30
C ALA A 129 -15.20 1.73 3.25
N TRP A 130 -14.22 2.44 2.69
CA TRP A 130 -13.19 3.13 3.48
C TRP A 130 -13.81 4.21 4.37
N SER A 131 -13.35 4.29 5.61
CA SER A 131 -13.72 5.34 6.56
C SER A 131 -12.48 6.06 7.08
N PRO A 132 -12.61 7.32 7.54
CA PRO A 132 -11.50 8.02 8.18
C PRO A 132 -10.98 7.21 9.38
N SER A 133 -9.65 7.18 9.53
CA SER A 133 -8.98 6.52 10.64
C SER A 133 -8.28 7.55 11.53
N THR A 134 -8.31 7.32 12.84
CA THR A 134 -7.53 8.06 13.83
C THR A 134 -6.37 7.24 14.38
N ALA A 135 -6.07 6.08 13.79
CA ALA A 135 -4.96 5.25 14.21
C ALA A 135 -3.64 6.01 14.03
N ASP A 136 -2.82 6.02 15.09
CA ASP A 136 -1.43 6.47 14.95
C ASP A 136 -0.66 5.44 14.12
N THR A 137 -0.05 5.90 13.04
CA THR A 137 0.82 5.10 12.18
C THR A 137 2.28 5.48 12.38
N SER A 138 2.65 6.33 13.33
CA SER A 138 4.06 6.68 13.58
C SER A 138 4.96 5.47 13.86
N HIS A 139 4.38 4.38 14.38
CA HIS A 139 5.06 3.16 14.84
C HIS A 139 6.18 3.47 15.84
N SER A 140 5.97 4.46 16.71
CA SER A 140 6.97 4.92 17.68
C SER A 140 7.45 3.85 18.66
N SER A 141 6.71 2.74 18.82
CA SER A 141 7.10 1.59 19.63
C SER A 141 7.96 0.54 18.89
N LEU A 142 8.20 0.71 17.59
CA LEU A 142 8.93 -0.24 16.75
C LEU A 142 10.18 0.41 16.13
N ASN A 143 11.17 -0.41 15.75
CA ASN A 143 12.34 0.08 15.06
C ASN A 143 12.08 0.11 13.55
N SER A 144 12.31 1.28 12.94
CA SER A 144 12.23 1.44 11.49
C SER A 144 13.52 0.97 10.81
N ARG A 145 13.36 0.25 9.71
CA ARG A 145 14.46 -0.08 8.78
C ARG A 145 14.01 0.12 7.34
N LYS A 146 14.96 0.41 6.44
CA LYS A 146 14.68 0.39 5.00
C LYS A 146 14.28 -1.03 4.60
N GLY A 147 13.15 -1.16 3.92
CA GLY A 147 12.64 -2.40 3.35
C GLY A 147 13.06 -2.55 1.88
N ARG A 148 12.15 -3.08 1.07
CA ARG A 148 12.35 -3.27 -0.37
C ARG A 148 11.84 -2.07 -1.17
N ASP A 149 12.44 -1.85 -2.33
CA ASP A 149 11.95 -0.84 -3.27
C ASP A 149 11.33 -1.54 -4.49
N TYR A 150 10.26 -0.96 -5.04
CA TYR A 150 9.61 -1.42 -6.26
C TYR A 150 9.53 -0.27 -7.24
N GLU A 151 10.01 -0.45 -8.46
CA GLU A 151 10.06 0.61 -9.46
C GLU A 151 9.68 0.06 -10.86
N SER A 152 9.15 0.95 -11.70
CA SER A 152 8.94 0.72 -13.12
C SER A 152 8.93 2.06 -13.85
N ASN A 153 9.95 2.30 -14.69
CA ASN A 153 10.10 3.48 -15.56
C ASN A 153 9.88 4.83 -14.85
N GLY A 154 10.37 4.98 -13.62
CA GLY A 154 10.30 6.23 -12.85
C GLY A 154 9.15 6.31 -11.84
N TYR A 155 8.16 5.42 -11.90
CA TYR A 155 7.21 5.24 -10.80
C TYR A 155 7.77 4.25 -9.79
N GLY A 156 7.78 4.62 -8.51
CA GLY A 156 8.27 3.73 -7.48
C GLY A 156 7.50 3.76 -6.17
N ILE A 157 7.72 2.73 -5.38
CA ILE A 157 7.27 2.62 -4.00
C ILE A 157 8.48 2.21 -3.15
N GLU A 158 8.80 3.03 -2.15
CA GLU A 158 9.75 2.70 -1.09
C GLU A 158 9.00 1.98 0.05
N ARG A 159 9.50 0.83 0.48
CA ARG A 159 8.96 0.12 1.64
C ARG A 159 9.81 0.42 2.88
N LYS A 160 9.15 0.76 3.98
CA LYS A 160 9.76 0.88 5.32
C LYS A 160 9.17 -0.20 6.19
N ASP A 161 10.03 -1.03 6.78
CA ASP A 161 9.63 -2.12 7.66
C ASP A 161 9.81 -1.68 9.12
N PHE A 162 8.86 -2.04 9.99
CA PHE A 162 8.87 -1.76 11.43
C PHE A 162 8.75 -3.06 12.22
N SER A 163 9.65 -3.26 13.19
CA SER A 163 9.67 -4.45 14.07
C SER A 163 10.33 -4.22 15.42
#